data_AF-A0A0C3D6N9-F1
#
_entry.id   AF-A0A0C3D6N9-F1
#
_cell.length_a   1.000
_cell.length_b   1.000
_cell.length_c   1.000
_cell.angle_alpha   90.00
_cell.angle_beta   90.00
_cell.angle_gamma   90.00
#
_symmetry.space_group_name_H-M   'P 1'
#
loop_
_entity.id
_entity.type
_entity.pdbx_description
1 polymer ?
#
loop_
_entity_poly.entity_id
_entity_poly.type
_entity_poly.pdbx_seq_one_letter_code
_entity_poly.pdbx_strand_id
1 'polypeptide(L)'
;MAWGGPEEREAERAAGNLNVKNWHDMALKIVEDTMQAFWKERPELGTWPKSVGTSEKGCHANTLASEYNQHCHMLIKKLSLGWSAELCLYLSEIAEDITRDTDIIAWWAKHSLIYPTLSLMACDICGIPASSVPCKHLFSAGGEIAMDQRSHLGLDRFEQLQILKHRWRNMIVDHAIINSSQLEEHYLQNFEELYLVDEEFTALDHGLEVV
;
A
#
# COMPACT_ATOMS: atom_id res chain seq x y z
N MET A 1 12.41 15.21 13.29
CA MET A 1 13.90 15.16 13.23
C MET A 1 14.29 15.08 11.77
N ALA A 2 14.73 16.20 11.18
CA ALA A 2 15.32 16.20 9.85
C ALA A 2 16.81 15.87 10.02
N TRP A 3 17.25 14.72 9.51
CA TRP A 3 18.65 14.31 9.55
C TRP A 3 19.49 15.21 8.62
N GLY A 4 20.66 15.68 9.09
CA GLY A 4 21.59 16.51 8.30
C GLY A 4 21.34 18.01 8.37
N GLY A 5 20.81 18.50 9.49
CA GLY A 5 20.54 19.93 9.71
C GLY A 5 21.81 20.81 9.74
N PRO A 6 21.67 22.14 9.63
CA PRO A 6 22.81 23.07 9.72
C PRO A 6 23.59 22.95 11.04
N GLU A 7 22.89 22.70 12.15
CA GLU A 7 23.49 22.52 13.48
C GLU A 7 24.36 21.26 13.57
N GLU A 8 23.93 20.16 12.95
CA GLU A 8 24.65 18.89 12.93
C GLU A 8 25.94 18.99 12.09
N ARG A 9 25.88 19.73 10.97
CA ARG A 9 27.06 20.02 10.13
C ARG A 9 28.07 20.93 10.80
N GLU A 10 27.60 21.89 11.60
CA GLU A 10 28.47 22.77 12.39
C GLU A 10 29.16 22.00 13.52
N ALA A 11 28.44 21.08 14.17
CA ALA A 11 29.01 20.17 15.16
C ALA A 11 30.08 19.25 14.56
N GLU A 12 29.86 18.69 13.38
CA GLU A 12 30.86 17.84 12.71
C GLU A 12 32.08 18.61 12.19
N ARG A 13 31.90 19.87 11.76
CA ARG A 13 33.00 20.76 11.36
C ARG A 13 33.83 21.20 12.58
N ALA A 14 33.19 21.45 13.72
CA ALA A 14 33.86 21.72 14.99
C ALA A 14 34.62 20.49 15.51
N ALA A 15 34.14 19.28 15.22
CA ALA A 15 34.83 18.02 15.50
C ALA A 15 36.04 17.73 14.57
N GLY A 16 36.35 18.64 13.64
CA GLY A 16 37.53 18.55 12.77
C GLY A 16 37.33 17.66 11.53
N ASN A 17 36.10 17.28 11.21
CA ASN A 17 35.81 16.45 10.05
C ASN A 17 35.85 17.34 8.78
N LEU A 18 36.89 17.19 7.95
CA LEU A 18 37.08 18.00 6.73
C LEU A 18 36.13 17.62 5.58
N ASN A 19 35.40 16.50 5.72
CA ASN A 19 34.61 15.90 4.66
C ASN A 19 33.09 15.94 4.93
N VAL A 20 32.62 16.96 5.66
CA VAL A 20 31.19 17.18 5.93
C VAL A 20 30.48 17.54 4.64
N LYS A 21 29.96 16.53 3.96
CA LYS A 21 29.22 16.66 2.71
C LYS A 21 27.76 16.97 3.02
N ASN A 22 27.22 18.04 2.44
CA ASN A 22 25.79 18.32 2.56
C ASN A 22 25.00 17.36 1.67
N TRP A 23 24.58 16.23 2.25
CA TRP A 23 23.78 15.22 1.56
C TRP A 23 22.39 15.73 1.18
N HIS A 24 21.84 16.70 1.92
CA HIS A 24 20.56 17.31 1.59
C HIS A 24 20.65 18.16 0.32
N ASP A 25 21.65 19.06 0.25
CA ASP A 25 21.91 19.82 -0.98
C ASP A 25 22.31 18.90 -2.13
N MET A 26 23.06 17.83 -1.86
CA MET A 26 23.43 16.86 -2.89
C MET A 26 22.20 16.13 -3.45
N ALA A 27 21.25 15.75 -2.60
CA ALA A 27 20.00 15.13 -3.02
C ALA A 27 19.14 16.10 -3.83
N LEU A 28 18.99 17.35 -3.38
CA LEU A 28 18.27 18.38 -4.12
C LEU A 28 18.90 18.62 -5.49
N LYS A 29 20.23 18.71 -5.55
CA LYS A 29 20.96 18.89 -6.80
C LYS A 29 20.81 17.70 -7.73
N ILE A 30 20.78 16.46 -7.21
CA ILE A 30 20.49 15.27 -8.03
C ILE A 30 19.07 15.35 -8.62
N VAL A 31 18.07 15.74 -7.82
CA VAL A 31 16.70 15.90 -8.32
C VAL A 31 16.63 17.02 -9.36
N GLU A 32 17.31 18.14 -9.13
CA GLU A 32 17.36 19.24 -10.07
C GLU A 32 18.10 18.88 -11.36
N ASP A 33 19.25 18.22 -11.27
CA ASP A 33 20.04 17.75 -12.42
C ASP A 33 19.25 16.71 -13.23
N THR A 34 18.58 15.77 -12.56
CA THR A 34 17.75 14.75 -13.21
C THR A 34 16.51 15.35 -13.86
N MET A 35 15.86 16.32 -13.21
CA MET A 35 14.75 17.07 -13.81
C MET A 35 15.24 17.91 -14.98
N GLN A 36 16.37 18.62 -14.87
CA GLN A 36 16.94 19.37 -15.98
C GLN A 36 17.34 18.47 -17.15
N ALA A 37 17.90 17.29 -16.89
CA ALA A 37 18.18 16.30 -17.93
C ALA A 37 16.88 15.85 -18.60
N PHE A 38 15.86 15.53 -17.81
CA PHE A 38 14.52 15.19 -18.30
C PHE A 38 13.89 16.31 -19.14
N TRP A 39 14.06 17.57 -18.75
CA TRP A 39 13.51 18.73 -19.46
C TRP A 39 14.35 19.13 -20.68
N LYS A 40 15.66 18.86 -20.70
CA LYS A 40 16.56 19.08 -21.86
C LYS A 40 16.47 17.97 -22.90
N GLU A 41 16.32 16.73 -22.46
CA GLU A 41 16.07 15.56 -23.32
C GLU A 41 14.59 15.42 -23.67
N ARG A 42 13.74 16.33 -23.16
CA ARG A 42 12.36 16.45 -23.60
C ARG A 42 12.37 16.63 -25.11
N PRO A 43 11.84 15.69 -25.89
CA PRO A 43 11.75 15.86 -27.32
C PRO A 43 10.83 17.07 -27.54
N GLU A 44 11.40 18.18 -28.01
CA GLU A 44 10.64 19.18 -28.76
C GLU A 44 9.78 18.38 -29.73
N LEU A 45 8.45 18.55 -29.64
CA LEU A 45 7.45 17.72 -30.32
C LEU A 45 7.73 17.68 -31.83
N GLY A 46 8.51 16.68 -32.25
CA GLY A 46 8.95 16.52 -33.62
C GLY A 46 10.32 15.85 -33.68
N THR A 47 10.33 14.55 -33.95
CA THR A 47 11.49 13.70 -34.32
C THR A 47 12.26 13.00 -33.18
N TRP A 48 11.76 11.83 -32.78
CA TRP A 48 12.61 10.70 -32.34
C TRP A 48 12.67 9.66 -33.49
N PRO A 49 13.75 8.87 -33.65
CA PRO A 49 14.05 8.17 -34.88
C PRO A 49 13.11 7.00 -35.09
N LYS A 50 12.61 6.90 -36.32
CA LYS A 50 11.93 5.73 -36.85
C LYS A 50 12.83 4.49 -36.66
N SER A 51 12.42 3.55 -35.82
CA SER A 51 12.64 2.15 -36.15
C SER A 51 11.55 1.73 -37.14
N VAL A 52 11.94 0.83 -38.03
CA VAL A 52 11.40 0.64 -39.38
C VAL A 52 10.04 -0.06 -39.39
N GLY A 53 9.11 0.55 -40.15
CA GLY A 53 7.87 -0.01 -40.76
C GLY A 53 6.74 -0.40 -39.78
N THR A 54 5.49 0.04 -39.89
CA THR A 54 4.71 0.61 -40.99
C THR A 54 3.39 1.16 -40.40
N SER A 55 2.98 2.35 -40.85
CA SER A 55 1.61 2.95 -40.80
C SER A 55 1.00 3.43 -39.45
N GLU A 56 0.99 4.77 -39.34
CA GLU A 56 -0.07 5.67 -38.83
C GLU A 56 -0.76 5.40 -37.47
N LYS A 57 -0.40 6.20 -36.44
CA LYS A 57 -1.26 7.16 -35.70
C LYS A 57 -0.65 7.54 -34.35
N GLY A 58 -0.71 8.82 -34.01
CA GLY A 58 -0.03 9.41 -32.85
C GLY A 58 -0.80 9.42 -31.53
N CYS A 59 -0.04 9.66 -30.46
CA CYS A 59 -0.41 10.25 -29.15
C CYS A 59 -1.50 9.54 -28.31
N HIS A 60 -1.09 8.80 -27.27
CA HIS A 60 -2.01 8.21 -26.28
C HIS A 60 -1.93 8.81 -24.86
N ALA A 61 -0.88 9.57 -24.49
CA ALA A 61 -0.77 10.08 -23.10
C ALA A 61 -1.57 11.37 -22.84
N ASN A 62 -1.49 12.36 -23.75
CA ASN A 62 -2.31 13.57 -23.67
C ASN A 62 -3.79 13.28 -23.99
N THR A 63 -4.01 12.22 -24.78
CA THR A 63 -5.33 11.71 -25.11
C THR A 63 -6.00 11.10 -23.89
N LEU A 64 -5.32 10.31 -23.06
CA LEU A 64 -5.96 9.63 -21.92
C LEU A 64 -6.34 10.60 -20.79
N ALA A 65 -5.50 11.58 -20.47
CA ALA A 65 -5.85 12.64 -19.51
C ALA A 65 -6.95 13.58 -20.07
N SER A 66 -6.92 13.85 -21.37
CA SER A 66 -7.98 14.62 -22.04
C SER A 66 -9.28 13.83 -22.12
N GLU A 67 -9.24 12.53 -22.37
CA GLU A 67 -10.36 11.59 -22.43
C GLU A 67 -10.96 11.39 -21.03
N TYR A 68 -10.15 11.26 -19.99
CA TYR A 68 -10.62 11.20 -18.60
C TYR A 68 -11.39 12.48 -18.24
N ASN A 69 -10.80 13.64 -18.50
CA ASN A 69 -11.47 14.92 -18.26
C ASN A 69 -12.73 15.07 -19.11
N GLN A 70 -12.71 14.64 -20.38
CA GLN A 70 -13.85 14.71 -21.29
C GLN A 70 -14.95 13.71 -20.92
N HIS A 71 -14.58 12.54 -20.37
CA HIS A 71 -15.48 11.53 -19.82
C HIS A 71 -16.14 12.05 -18.54
N CYS A 72 -15.38 12.65 -17.62
CA CYS A 72 -15.90 13.35 -16.45
C CYS A 72 -16.87 14.46 -16.85
N HIS A 73 -16.51 15.30 -17.82
CA HIS A 73 -17.39 16.34 -18.34
C HIS A 73 -18.66 15.78 -19.00
N MET A 74 -18.58 14.65 -19.71
CA MET A 74 -19.75 13.98 -20.28
C MET A 74 -20.67 13.40 -19.21
N LEU A 75 -20.12 12.76 -18.17
CA LEU A 75 -20.90 12.25 -17.03
C LEU A 75 -21.61 13.41 -16.31
N ILE A 76 -20.89 14.51 -16.07
CA ILE A 76 -21.43 15.74 -15.48
C ILE A 76 -22.54 16.36 -16.35
N LYS A 77 -22.44 16.24 -17.67
CA LYS A 77 -23.43 16.80 -18.63
C LYS A 77 -24.64 15.87 -18.84
N LYS A 78 -24.50 14.58 -18.54
CA LYS A 78 -25.55 13.55 -18.72
C LYS A 78 -26.55 13.51 -17.56
N LEU A 79 -26.15 13.89 -16.35
CA LEU A 79 -27.08 14.16 -15.25
C LEU A 79 -27.49 15.63 -15.26
N SER A 80 -28.80 15.89 -15.36
CA SER A 80 -29.40 17.24 -15.33
C SER A 80 -29.09 18.04 -14.06
N LEU A 81 -28.53 17.40 -13.04
CA LEU A 81 -28.16 17.94 -11.73
C LEU A 81 -26.75 17.36 -11.45
N GLY A 82 -25.68 18.08 -11.81
CA GLY A 82 -24.30 17.58 -11.68
C GLY A 82 -23.86 17.29 -10.23
N TRP A 83 -22.56 17.02 -10.02
CA TRP A 83 -21.98 16.61 -8.71
C TRP A 83 -22.41 17.47 -7.51
N SER A 84 -22.67 18.77 -7.69
CA SER A 84 -23.13 19.66 -6.63
C SER A 84 -24.50 19.27 -6.09
N ALA A 85 -25.39 18.75 -6.94
CA ALA A 85 -26.72 18.33 -6.53
C ALA A 85 -26.70 16.95 -5.88
N GLU A 86 -25.86 16.03 -6.39
CA GLU A 86 -25.55 14.77 -5.68
C GLU A 86 -25.02 15.05 -4.28
N LEU A 87 -24.16 16.07 -4.13
CA LEU A 87 -23.58 16.46 -2.83
C LEU A 87 -24.63 17.05 -1.90
N CYS A 88 -25.50 17.93 -2.40
CA CYS A 88 -26.61 18.43 -1.60
C CYS A 88 -27.52 17.28 -1.13
N LEU A 89 -27.79 16.30 -1.99
CA LEU A 89 -28.60 15.13 -1.67
C LEU A 89 -27.92 14.29 -0.58
N TYR A 90 -26.64 13.96 -0.75
CA TYR A 90 -25.84 13.22 0.24
C TYR A 90 -25.80 13.91 1.62
N LEU A 91 -25.63 15.24 1.64
CA LEU A 91 -25.60 16.01 2.90
C LEU A 91 -26.99 16.14 3.54
N SER A 92 -28.06 16.08 2.76
CA SER A 92 -29.44 16.14 3.26
C SER A 92 -29.96 14.79 3.76
N GLU A 93 -29.47 13.70 3.17
CA GLU A 93 -29.86 12.33 3.49
C GLU A 93 -28.79 11.72 4.40
N ILE A 94 -28.84 12.09 5.68
CA ILE A 94 -27.96 11.51 6.70
C ILE A 94 -28.30 10.01 6.81
N ALA A 95 -27.44 9.16 6.28
CA ALA A 95 -27.61 7.72 6.34
C ALA A 95 -27.51 7.24 7.80
N GLU A 96 -28.65 6.80 8.37
CA GLU A 96 -28.75 6.35 9.77
C GLU A 96 -28.07 5.00 10.04
N ASP A 97 -27.66 4.27 9.00
CA ASP A 97 -27.19 2.87 9.07
C ASP A 97 -25.64 2.72 9.02
N ILE A 98 -24.89 3.81 9.19
CA ILE A 98 -23.42 3.76 9.14
C ILE A 98 -22.87 3.51 10.54
N THR A 99 -22.32 2.31 10.75
CA THR A 99 -21.56 1.94 11.96
C THR A 99 -20.05 2.14 11.75
N ARG A 100 -19.26 2.12 12.84
CA ARG A 100 -17.80 2.32 12.76
C ARG A 100 -17.06 1.24 11.96
N ASP A 101 -17.63 0.05 11.87
CA ASP A 101 -17.03 -1.10 11.19
C ASP A 101 -17.53 -1.24 9.74
N THR A 102 -18.28 -0.26 9.24
CA THR A 102 -18.80 -0.28 7.88
C THR A 102 -17.67 -0.08 6.87
N ASP A 103 -17.58 -0.97 5.88
CA ASP A 103 -16.70 -0.76 4.73
C ASP A 103 -17.21 0.41 3.88
N ILE A 104 -16.53 1.55 4.02
CA ILE A 104 -16.88 2.80 3.35
C ILE A 104 -16.78 2.65 1.83
N ILE A 105 -15.82 1.88 1.32
CA ILE A 105 -15.64 1.67 -0.13
C ILE A 105 -16.80 0.83 -0.67
N ALA A 106 -17.16 -0.26 0.04
CA ALA A 106 -18.32 -1.07 -0.32
C ALA A 106 -19.63 -0.26 -0.24
N TRP A 107 -19.75 0.65 0.72
CA TRP A 107 -20.90 1.56 0.83
C TRP A 107 -21.01 2.46 -0.40
N TRP A 108 -19.93 3.14 -0.80
CA TRP A 108 -19.93 3.99 -2.00
C TRP A 108 -20.19 3.20 -3.27
N ALA A 109 -19.66 1.98 -3.38
CA ALA A 109 -19.93 1.08 -4.50
C ALA A 109 -21.43 0.74 -4.60
N LYS A 110 -22.10 0.45 -3.47
CA LYS A 110 -23.54 0.18 -3.41
C LYS A 110 -24.39 1.39 -3.79
N HIS A 111 -23.97 2.60 -3.40
CA HIS A 111 -24.69 3.84 -3.67
C HIS A 111 -24.27 4.54 -4.97
N SER A 112 -23.44 3.90 -5.80
CA SER A 112 -22.97 4.45 -7.07
C SER A 112 -24.08 4.79 -8.06
N LEU A 113 -25.25 4.15 -7.95
CA LEU A 113 -26.42 4.49 -8.77
C LEU A 113 -27.09 5.80 -8.35
N ILE A 114 -27.04 6.13 -7.06
CA ILE A 114 -27.63 7.36 -6.49
C ILE A 114 -26.63 8.51 -6.60
N TYR A 115 -25.34 8.21 -6.39
CA TYR A 115 -24.22 9.15 -6.36
C TYR A 115 -23.16 8.78 -7.40
N PRO A 116 -23.45 8.85 -8.71
CA PRO A 116 -22.54 8.36 -9.74
C PRO A 116 -21.21 9.13 -9.79
N THR A 117 -21.22 10.43 -9.50
CA THR A 117 -20.00 11.24 -9.51
C THR A 117 -19.29 11.18 -8.16
N LEU A 118 -20.02 11.31 -7.06
CA LEU A 118 -19.42 11.30 -5.72
C LEU A 118 -18.87 9.93 -5.32
N SER A 119 -19.52 8.82 -5.71
CA SER A 119 -19.00 7.48 -5.42
C SER A 119 -17.65 7.23 -6.06
N LEU A 120 -17.42 7.71 -7.29
CA LEU A 120 -16.12 7.62 -7.95
C LEU A 120 -15.07 8.41 -7.19
N MET A 121 -15.34 9.68 -6.88
CA MET A 121 -14.42 10.53 -6.11
C MET A 121 -14.11 9.95 -4.73
N ALA A 122 -15.12 9.44 -4.04
CA ALA A 122 -14.95 8.86 -2.72
C ALA A 122 -14.17 7.55 -2.76
N CYS A 123 -14.42 6.67 -3.73
CA CYS A 123 -13.63 5.46 -3.91
C CYS A 123 -12.16 5.77 -4.23
N ASP A 124 -11.88 6.78 -5.05
CA ASP A 124 -10.52 7.20 -5.38
C ASP A 124 -9.78 7.74 -4.15
N ILE A 125 -10.44 8.53 -3.31
CA ILE A 125 -9.82 9.15 -2.13
C ILE A 125 -9.72 8.14 -0.97
N CYS A 126 -10.81 7.44 -0.64
CA CYS A 126 -10.87 6.49 0.46
C CYS A 126 -10.07 5.21 0.18
N GLY A 127 -9.81 4.89 -1.09
CA GLY A 127 -8.96 3.77 -1.48
C GLY A 127 -7.47 3.98 -1.19
N ILE A 128 -7.05 5.22 -0.91
CA ILE A 128 -5.65 5.53 -0.60
C ILE A 128 -5.33 5.08 0.82
N PRO A 129 -4.39 4.14 1.03
CA PRO A 129 -4.00 3.74 2.36
C PRO A 129 -3.35 4.92 3.09
N ALA A 130 -3.83 5.21 4.32
CA ALA A 130 -3.31 6.31 5.12
C ALA A 130 -1.85 6.12 5.58
N SER A 131 -1.30 4.90 5.47
CA SER A 131 0.06 4.58 5.88
C SER A 131 0.81 3.78 4.82
N SER A 132 2.14 3.86 4.85
CA SER A 132 3.02 3.02 4.02
C SER A 132 3.24 1.62 4.60
N VAL A 133 2.57 1.26 5.70
CA VAL A 133 2.68 -0.04 6.37
C VAL A 133 2.36 -1.20 5.42
N PRO A 134 1.31 -1.16 4.58
CA PRO A 134 1.04 -2.21 3.60
C PRO A 134 2.21 -2.42 2.62
N CYS A 135 2.83 -1.33 2.15
CA CYS A 135 3.99 -1.40 1.28
C CYS A 135 5.20 -1.99 2.00
N LYS A 136 5.45 -1.59 3.26
CA LYS A 136 6.53 -2.17 4.08
C LYS A 136 6.35 -3.67 4.29
N HIS A 137 5.14 -4.11 4.62
CA HIS A 137 4.83 -5.54 4.73
C HIS A 137 5.04 -6.27 3.40
N LEU A 138 4.62 -5.68 2.28
CA LEU A 138 4.86 -6.24 0.95
C LEU A 138 6.35 -6.39 0.66
N PHE A 139 7.18 -5.38 0.97
CA PHE A 139 8.62 -5.45 0.78
C PHE A 139 9.30 -6.45 1.71
N SER A 140 8.91 -6.52 2.99
CA SER A 140 9.42 -7.53 3.93
C SER A 140 9.07 -8.95 3.47
N ALA A 141 7.82 -9.19 3.06
CA ALA A 141 7.38 -10.48 2.51
C ALA A 141 8.02 -10.79 1.14
N GLY A 142 8.43 -9.74 0.41
CA GLY A 142 9.15 -9.86 -0.85
C GLY A 142 10.62 -10.26 -0.66
N GLY A 143 11.24 -9.88 0.47
CA GLY A 143 12.58 -10.30 0.85
C GLY A 143 12.74 -11.82 0.90
N GLU A 144 11.69 -12.55 1.29
CA GLU A 144 11.65 -14.02 1.29
C GLU A 144 11.78 -14.60 -0.13
N ILE A 145 11.08 -14.01 -1.11
CA ILE A 145 11.15 -14.42 -2.52
C ILE A 145 12.49 -14.00 -3.14
N ALA A 146 13.06 -12.89 -2.68
CA ALA A 146 14.36 -12.36 -3.11
C ALA A 146 15.57 -13.00 -2.38
N MET A 147 15.36 -13.99 -1.50
CA MET A 147 16.47 -14.64 -0.78
C MET A 147 17.52 -15.23 -1.73
N ASP A 148 18.78 -15.22 -1.29
CA ASP A 148 19.99 -15.51 -2.07
C ASP A 148 19.99 -16.87 -2.80
N GLN A 149 19.24 -17.86 -2.29
CA GLN A 149 19.07 -19.16 -2.95
C GLN A 149 18.25 -19.10 -4.26
N ARG A 150 17.58 -17.98 -4.55
CA ARG A 150 16.80 -17.73 -5.79
C ARG A 150 17.33 -16.53 -6.59
N SER A 151 18.60 -16.19 -6.44
CA SER A 151 19.29 -15.00 -6.99
C SER A 151 19.33 -14.87 -8.54
N HIS A 152 18.80 -15.84 -9.30
CA HIS A 152 18.62 -15.76 -10.76
C HIS A 152 17.20 -15.33 -11.20
N LEU A 153 16.37 -14.91 -10.26
CA LEU A 153 15.03 -14.41 -10.53
C LEU A 153 15.12 -12.96 -11.06
N GLY A 154 14.97 -12.78 -12.37
CA GLY A 154 14.91 -11.46 -12.98
C GLY A 154 13.72 -10.63 -12.48
N LEU A 155 13.80 -9.31 -12.64
CA LEU A 155 12.81 -8.33 -12.16
C LEU A 155 11.38 -8.71 -12.56
N ASP A 156 11.16 -9.06 -13.83
CA ASP A 156 9.83 -9.40 -14.36
C ASP A 156 9.23 -10.63 -13.66
N ARG A 157 10.05 -11.67 -13.40
CA ARG A 157 9.59 -12.90 -12.75
C ARG A 157 9.32 -12.66 -11.26
N PHE A 158 10.11 -11.80 -10.64
CA PHE A 158 9.89 -11.38 -9.26
C PHE A 158 8.56 -10.64 -9.10
N GLU A 159 8.28 -9.66 -9.96
CA GLU A 159 7.01 -8.92 -9.95
C GLU A 159 5.81 -9.86 -10.13
N GLN A 160 5.86 -10.75 -11.13
CA GLN A 160 4.80 -11.73 -11.36
C GLN A 160 4.54 -12.61 -10.14
N LEU A 161 5.60 -13.07 -9.46
CA LEU A 161 5.48 -13.86 -8.24
C LEU A 161 4.88 -13.06 -7.07
N GLN A 162 5.23 -11.78 -6.92
CA GLN A 162 4.61 -10.92 -5.90
C GLN A 162 3.11 -10.73 -6.16
N ILE A 163 2.72 -10.45 -7.41
CA ILE A 163 1.32 -10.29 -7.79
C ILE A 163 0.55 -11.59 -7.52
N LEU A 164 1.12 -12.73 -7.91
CA LEU A 164 0.51 -14.04 -7.70
C LEU A 164 0.34 -14.36 -6.21
N LYS A 165 1.40 -14.17 -5.40
CA LYS A 165 1.37 -14.35 -3.94
C LYS A 165 0.29 -13.48 -3.30
N HIS A 166 0.20 -12.20 -3.69
CA HIS A 166 -0.80 -11.28 -3.15
C HIS A 166 -2.23 -11.67 -3.55
N ARG A 167 -2.47 -11.98 -4.84
CA ARG A 167 -3.80 -12.35 -5.36
C ARG A 167 -4.34 -13.63 -4.75
N TRP A 168 -3.46 -14.61 -4.51
CA TRP A 168 -3.89 -15.94 -4.05
C TRP A 168 -3.82 -16.10 -2.54
N ARG A 169 -3.38 -15.09 -1.79
CA ARG A 169 -3.23 -15.14 -0.31
C ARG A 169 -4.48 -15.63 0.42
N ASN A 170 -5.67 -15.27 -0.06
CA ASN A 170 -6.94 -15.65 0.58
C ASN A 170 -7.55 -16.92 -0.03
N MET A 171 -6.97 -17.47 -1.11
CA MET A 171 -7.46 -18.68 -1.79
C MET A 171 -6.66 -19.92 -1.44
N ILE A 172 -5.38 -19.74 -1.07
CA ILE A 172 -4.49 -20.84 -0.72
C ILE A 172 -4.55 -21.05 0.78
N VAL A 173 -5.01 -22.23 1.17
CA VAL A 173 -4.95 -22.70 2.55
C VAL A 173 -3.50 -23.09 2.86
N ASP A 174 -2.88 -22.39 3.81
CA ASP A 174 -1.54 -22.75 4.27
C ASP A 174 -1.63 -23.97 5.20
N HIS A 175 -1.53 -25.15 4.59
CA HIS A 175 -1.52 -26.40 5.33
C HIS A 175 -0.32 -26.53 6.27
N ALA A 176 0.80 -25.83 6.05
CA ALA A 176 1.94 -25.86 6.96
C ALA A 176 1.63 -25.12 8.26
N ILE A 177 0.96 -23.96 8.17
CA ILE A 177 0.43 -23.24 9.34
C ILE A 177 -0.60 -24.10 10.06
N ILE A 178 -1.58 -24.66 9.34
CA ILE A 178 -2.62 -25.51 9.95
C ILE A 178 -2.00 -26.72 10.65
N ASN A 179 -1.05 -27.40 10.02
CA ASN A 179 -0.40 -28.56 10.61
C ASN A 179 0.44 -28.16 11.83
N SER A 180 1.12 -27.01 11.81
CA SER A 180 1.87 -26.50 12.96
C SER A 180 0.95 -26.13 14.13
N SER A 181 -0.16 -25.45 13.86
CA SER A 181 -1.15 -25.09 14.87
C SER A 181 -1.84 -26.32 15.45
N GLN A 182 -2.21 -27.30 14.61
CA GLN A 182 -2.77 -28.57 15.08
C GLN A 182 -1.78 -29.37 15.92
N LEU A 183 -0.50 -29.36 15.54
CA LEU A 183 0.56 -29.99 16.31
C LEU A 183 0.71 -29.32 17.68
N GLU A 184 0.73 -27.98 17.74
CA GLU A 184 0.82 -27.20 18.98
C GLU A 184 -0.40 -27.40 19.89
N GLU A 185 -1.62 -27.38 19.34
CA GLU A 185 -2.87 -27.68 20.07
C GLU A 185 -2.87 -29.10 20.65
N HIS A 186 -2.48 -30.09 19.83
CA HIS A 186 -2.39 -31.48 20.27
C HIS A 186 -1.30 -31.68 21.34
N TYR A 187 -0.17 -30.98 21.24
CA TYR A 187 0.84 -30.96 22.30
C TYR A 187 0.28 -30.34 23.58
N LEU A 188 -0.45 -29.22 23.51
CA LEU A 188 -1.08 -28.61 24.69
C LEU A 188 -2.08 -29.56 25.37
N GLN A 189 -2.94 -30.23 24.61
CA GLN A 189 -3.90 -31.21 25.14
C GLN A 189 -3.23 -32.37 25.86
N ASN A 190 -2.08 -32.86 25.37
CA ASN A 190 -1.33 -33.92 26.04
C ASN A 190 -0.77 -33.52 27.41
N PHE A 191 -0.63 -32.22 27.68
CA PHE A 191 -0.17 -31.70 28.98
C PHE A 191 -1.31 -31.17 29.85
N GLU A 192 -2.54 -31.08 29.33
CA GLU A 192 -3.71 -30.59 30.06
C GLU A 192 -4.04 -31.48 31.28
N GLU A 193 -3.94 -32.80 31.13
CA GLU A 193 -4.07 -33.75 32.24
C GLU A 193 -2.97 -33.56 33.29
N LEU A 194 -1.75 -33.21 32.87
CA LEU A 194 -0.62 -32.97 33.77
C LEU A 194 -0.81 -31.68 34.57
N TYR A 195 -1.34 -30.62 33.94
CA TYR A 195 -1.67 -29.36 34.61
C TYR A 195 -2.79 -29.52 35.63
N LEU A 196 -3.83 -30.32 35.32
CA LEU A 196 -4.90 -30.61 36.27
C LEU A 196 -4.40 -31.40 37.48
N VAL A 197 -3.48 -32.35 37.26
CA VAL A 197 -2.84 -33.10 38.35
C VAL A 197 -1.97 -32.17 39.20
N ASP A 198 -1.20 -31.27 38.60
CA ASP A 198 -0.38 -30.29 39.34
C ASP A 198 -1.26 -29.28 40.13
N GLU A 199 -2.40 -28.85 39.59
CA GLU A 199 -3.39 -28.04 40.31
C GLU A 199 -4.03 -28.80 41.49
N GLU A 200 -4.37 -30.07 41.31
CA GLU A 200 -4.92 -30.91 42.37
C GLU A 200 -3.88 -31.18 43.47
N PHE A 201 -2.62 -31.39 43.09
CA PHE A 201 -1.52 -31.60 44.03
C PHE A 201 -1.18 -30.33 44.81
N THR A 202 -1.18 -29.16 44.16
CA THR A 202 -0.99 -27.86 44.85
C THR A 202 -2.14 -27.55 45.79
N ALA A 203 -3.38 -27.84 45.40
CA ALA A 203 -4.55 -27.68 46.28
C ALA A 203 -4.49 -28.59 47.53
N LEU A 204 -3.94 -29.81 47.40
CA LEU A 204 -3.72 -30.72 48.51
C LEU A 204 -2.59 -30.26 49.44
N ASP A 205 -1.50 -29.70 48.91
CA ASP A 205 -0.40 -29.14 49.70
C ASP A 205 -0.83 -27.89 50.48
N HIS A 206 -1.69 -27.05 49.89
CA HIS A 206 -2.33 -25.92 50.58
C HIS A 206 -3.37 -26.37 51.63
N GLY A 207 -3.81 -27.63 51.62
CA GLY A 207 -4.71 -28.21 52.62
C GLY A 207 -4.00 -28.87 53.81
N LEU A 208 -2.66 -28.97 53.80
CA LEU A 208 -1.86 -29.62 54.84
C LEU A 208 -1.24 -28.64 55.86
N GLU A 209 -1.43 -27.33 55.74
CA GLU A 209 -1.25 -26.41 56.86
C GLU A 209 -2.54 -26.35 57.70
N VAL A 210 -2.65 -27.24 58.68
CA VAL A 210 -3.15 -27.05 60.05
C VAL A 210 -3.30 -28.44 60.68
N VAL A 211 -2.32 -28.86 61.49
CA VAL A 211 -2.41 -29.06 62.96
C VAL A 211 -0.99 -29.04 63.53
#